data_AF-A0A3D2EQZ7-F1
#
_entry.id   AF-A0A3D2EQZ7-F1
#
_cell.length_a   1.000
_cell.length_b   1.000
_cell.length_c   1.000
_cell.angle_alpha   90.00
_cell.angle_beta   90.00
_cell.angle_gamma   90.00
#
_symmetry.space_group_name_H-M   'P 1'
#
loop_
_entity.id
_entity.type
_entity.pdbx_description
1 polymer ?
#
loop_
_entity_poly.entity_id
_entity_poly.type
_entity_poly.pdbx_seq_one_letter_code
_entity_poly.pdbx_strand_id
1 'polypeptide(L)' 'MIDTTVPSPCIQICQIDKARNQCTGCKRTIDEIRDWMIMTADEKRSVLAALDDR' A
#
# COMPACT_ATOMS: atom_id res chain seq x y z
N MET A 1 2.31 3.01 -18.44
CA MET A 1 0.87 3.00 -18.15
C MET A 1 0.74 2.58 -16.70
N ILE A 2 0.03 3.34 -15.86
CA ILE A 2 -0.12 2.99 -14.43
C ILE A 2 -1.18 1.89 -14.36
N ASP A 3 -0.81 0.68 -13.93
CA ASP A 3 -1.76 -0.44 -13.80
C ASP A 3 -2.78 -0.13 -12.70
N THR A 4 -4.01 0.17 -13.10
CA THR A 4 -5.15 0.47 -12.22
C THR A 4 -6.03 -0.74 -11.92
N THR A 5 -5.67 -1.93 -12.42
CA THR A 5 -6.40 -3.18 -12.21
C THR A 5 -6.54 -3.54 -10.73
N VAL A 6 -5.60 -3.11 -9.90
CA VAL A 6 -5.64 -3.34 -8.45
C VAL A 6 -5.93 -2.00 -7.74
N PRO A 7 -7.10 -1.87 -7.07
CA PRO A 7 -7.43 -0.65 -6.36
C PRO A 7 -6.51 -0.44 -5.17
N SER A 8 -6.14 0.81 -4.91
CA SER A 8 -5.36 1.16 -3.72
C SER A 8 -6.23 0.99 -2.47
N PRO A 9 -5.73 0.37 -1.38
CA PRO A 9 -6.44 0.25 -0.10
C PRO A 9 -6.44 1.58 0.68
N CYS A 10 -6.12 2.71 0.02
CA CYS A 10 -5.99 4.01 0.65
C CYS A 10 -7.37 4.57 1.01
N ILE A 11 -7.64 4.69 2.31
CA ILE A 11 -8.84 5.34 2.83
C ILE A 11 -8.71 6.87 2.93
N GLN A 12 -7.80 7.47 2.15
CA GLN A 12 -7.50 8.92 2.15
C GLN A 12 -6.99 9.48 3.49
N ILE A 13 -6.52 8.60 4.39
CA ILE A 13 -5.87 8.99 5.64
C ILE A 13 -4.36 8.93 5.45
N CYS A 14 -3.72 10.10 5.35
CA CYS A 14 -2.26 10.21 5.25
C CYS A 14 -1.65 10.43 6.64
N GLN A 15 -1.71 9.41 7.49
CA GLN A 15 -1.10 9.44 8.81
C GLN A 15 -0.19 8.23 8.97
N ILE A 16 1.11 8.48 9.18
CA ILE A 16 2.10 7.43 9.37
C ILE A 16 2.32 7.22 10.87
N ASP A 17 2.15 5.98 11.32
CA ASP A 17 2.61 5.51 12.62
C ASP A 17 4.14 5.51 12.62
N LYS A 18 4.75 6.42 13.39
CA LYS A 18 6.21 6.53 13.49
C LYS A 18 6.86 5.33 14.19
N ALA A 19 6.12 4.58 15.02
CA ALA A 19 6.64 3.41 15.71
C ALA A 19 6.71 2.19 14.78
N ARG A 20 5.77 2.07 13.85
CA ARG A 20 5.70 0.95 12.88
C ARG A 20 6.15 1.34 11.45
N ASN A 21 6.40 2.62 11.21
CA ASN A 21 6.72 3.20 9.91
C ASN A 21 5.70 2.85 8.81
N GLN A 22 4.43 2.74 9.19
CA GLN A 22 3.33 2.34 8.31
C GLN A 22 2.14 3.29 8.47
N CYS A 23 1.34 3.43 7.42
CA CYS A 23 0.13 4.23 7.41
C CYS A 23 -0.89 3.65 8.39
N THR A 24 -1.45 4.48 9.28
CA THR A 24 -2.48 4.05 10.22
C THR A 24 -3.80 3.71 9.51
N GLY A 25 -4.04 4.26 8.32
CA GLY A 25 -5.24 4.00 7.55
C GLY A 25 -5.17 2.72 6.72
N CYS A 26 -4.19 2.64 5.82
CA CYS A 26 -4.05 1.51 4.89
C CYS A 26 -3.02 0.45 5.33
N LYS A 27 -2.40 0.61 6.51
CA LYS A 27 -1.35 -0.27 7.06
C LYS A 27 -0.09 -0.45 6.20
N ARG A 28 0.05 0.30 5.11
CA ARG A 28 1.20 0.25 4.19
C ARG A 28 2.34 1.12 4.63
N THR A 29 3.55 0.67 4.35
CA THR A 29 4.76 1.48 4.52
C THR A 29 4.88 2.58 3.46
N ILE A 30 5.69 3.61 3.75
CA ILE A 30 5.99 4.68 2.78
C ILE A 30 6.60 4.13 1.49
N ASP A 31 7.49 3.13 1.61
CA ASP A 31 8.14 2.49 0.45
C ASP A 31 7.10 1.83 -0.44
N GLU A 32 6.20 1.03 0.13
CA GLU A 32 5.11 0.41 -0.63
C GLU A 32 4.24 1.47 -1.31
N ILE A 33 3.90 2.57 -0.62
CA ILE A 33 3.07 3.65 -1.19
C ILE A 33 3.78 4.31 -2.37
N ARG A 34 5.09 4.59 -2.25
CA ARG A 34 5.90 5.18 -3.30
C ARG A 34 6.03 4.24 -4.50
N ASP A 35 6.27 2.97 -4.25
CA ASP A 35 6.50 1.97 -5.28
C ASP A 35 5.17 1.48 -5.90
N TRP A 36 4.01 1.76 -5.29
CA TRP A 36 2.69 1.39 -5.83
C TRP A 36 2.46 1.77 -7.29
N MET A 37 2.92 2.96 -7.69
CA MET A 37 2.69 3.47 -9.05
C MET A 37 3.55 2.75 -10.10
N ILE A 38 4.66 2.14 -9.69
CA ILE A 38 5.57 1.37 -10.55
C ILE A 38 5.38 -0.15 -10.42
N MET A 39 4.73 -0.62 -9.35
CA MET A 39 4.42 -2.02 -9.12
C MET A 39 3.44 -2.59 -10.15
N THR A 40 3.71 -3.82 -10.56
CA THR A 40 2.82 -4.62 -11.40
C THR A 40 1.56 -5.05 -10.62
N ALA A 41 0.52 -5.48 -11.33
CA ALA A 41 -0.71 -5.98 -10.70
C ALA A 41 -0.46 -7.17 -9.76
N ASP A 42 0.55 -8.00 -10.02
CA ASP A 42 0.91 -9.13 -9.16
C ASP A 42 1.57 -8.65 -7.85
N GLU A 43 2.55 -7.76 -7.94
CA GLU A 43 3.20 -7.14 -6.76
C GLU A 43 2.19 -6.40 -5.90
N LYS A 44 1.26 -5.65 -6.52
CA LYS A 44 0.17 -4.96 -5.81
C LYS A 44 -0.70 -5.93 -5.02
N ARG A 45 -1.03 -7.09 -5.59
CA ARG A 45 -1.80 -8.14 -4.90
C ARG A 45 -1.01 -8.75 -3.74
N SER A 46 0.29 -8.99 -3.93
CA SER A 46 1.16 -9.52 -2.89
C SER A 46 1.25 -8.56 -1.69
N VAL A 47 1.41 -7.26 -1.96
CA VAL A 47 1.32 -6.20 -0.95
C VAL A 47 -0.03 -6.21 -0.25
N LEU A 48 -1.14 -6.27 -1.00
CA LEU A 48 -2.48 -6.32 -0.40
C LEU A 48 -2.69 -7.55 0.50
N ALA A 49 -2.22 -8.73 0.06
CA ALA A 49 -2.30 -9.95 0.86
C ALA A 49 -1.47 -9.84 2.15
N ALA A 50 -0.28 -9.24 2.07
CA ALA A 50 0.55 -8.99 3.25
C ALA A 50 -0.07 -7.99 4.24
N LEU A 51 -0.94 -7.09 3.78
CA LEU A 51 -1.68 -6.15 4.65
C LEU A 51 -2.88 -6.80 5.32
N ASP A 52 -3.55 -7.73 4.64
CA ASP A 52 -4.71 -8.46 5.17
C ASP A 52 -4.29 -9.42 6.29
N ASP A 53 -3.09 -9.99 6.18
CA ASP A 53 -2.48 -10.87 7.19
C ASP A 53 -1.99 -10.13 8.47
N ARG A 54 -1.97 -8.79 8.48
CA ARG A 54 -1.35 -7.93 9.52
C ARG A 54 -2.29 -7.29 10.53
#